data_AF-A0A9E9LFX5-F1
#
_entry.id   AF-A0A9E9LFX5-F1
#
_cell.length_a   1.000
_cell.length_b   1.000
_cell.length_c   1.000
_cell.angle_alpha   90.00
_cell.angle_beta   90.00
_cell.angle_gamma   90.00
#
_symmetry.space_group_name_H-M   'P 1'
#
loop_
_entity.id
_entity.type
_entity.pdbx_description
1 polymer ?
#
loop_
_entity_poly.entity_id
_entity_poly.type
_entity_poly.pdbx_seq_one_letter_code
_entity_poly.pdbx_strand_id
1 'polypeptide(L)'
;MSVDIFLQETPYIDFSSPIVRDQSKALFKSVNSELEKVRIAFEFVRDQISHSIDVSAPVVTARASDVLKHKTGISHAKANLLAALLRSQKIPTGMCYQHVTKKDDDSDGYIVHCFNAVHVGHRWIKLDARGNNDHINVRFSMHEPALAFANRPQYKEFFWPGIFACPHRASMNALEAARNIQELLKKLPDHMLEDPDILEIEAEDFRADPRSNAEGGSWFWF
;
A
#
# COMPACT_ATOMS: atom_id res chain seq x y z
N MET A 1 0.00 4.45 -19.88
CA MET A 1 -0.14 3.17 -19.15
C MET A 1 -1.59 3.03 -18.74
N SER A 2 -2.23 1.89 -19.00
CA SER A 2 -3.63 1.70 -18.59
C SER A 2 -3.70 1.42 -17.09
N VAL A 3 -4.61 2.09 -16.40
CA VAL A 3 -4.91 1.85 -14.98
C VAL A 3 -5.81 0.62 -14.76
N ASP A 4 -6.27 -0.03 -15.84
CA ASP A 4 -7.22 -1.14 -15.78
C ASP A 4 -6.68 -2.38 -15.05
N ILE A 5 -5.37 -2.58 -15.07
CA ILE A 5 -4.73 -3.68 -14.33
C ILE A 5 -4.94 -3.52 -12.82
N PHE A 6 -5.02 -2.29 -12.32
CA PHE A 6 -5.29 -1.95 -10.91
C PHE A 6 -6.79 -2.04 -10.55
N LEU A 7 -7.64 -2.50 -11.47
CA LEU A 7 -9.04 -2.82 -11.23
C LEU A 7 -9.30 -4.33 -11.18
N GLN A 8 -8.30 -5.15 -11.54
CA GLN A 8 -8.48 -6.60 -11.64
C GLN A 8 -8.54 -7.28 -10.27
N GLU A 9 -9.29 -8.36 -10.22
CA GLU A 9 -9.34 -9.25 -9.07
C GLU A 9 -8.09 -10.14 -9.04
N THR A 10 -7.64 -10.52 -7.85
CA THR A 10 -6.58 -11.52 -7.66
C THR A 10 -7.03 -12.52 -6.60
N PRO A 11 -6.35 -13.67 -6.41
CA PRO A 11 -6.68 -14.60 -5.33
C PRO A 11 -6.68 -13.99 -3.92
N TYR A 12 -5.95 -12.88 -3.71
CA TYR A 12 -5.84 -12.20 -2.41
C TYR A 12 -6.66 -10.91 -2.34
N ILE A 13 -6.93 -10.28 -3.47
CA ILE A 13 -7.79 -9.10 -3.62
C ILE A 13 -9.14 -9.60 -4.17
N ASP A 14 -9.81 -10.45 -3.41
CA ASP A 14 -10.97 -11.25 -3.84
C ASP A 14 -12.30 -10.50 -3.67
N PHE A 15 -12.44 -9.36 -4.35
CA PHE A 15 -13.58 -8.47 -4.18
C PHE A 15 -14.93 -9.02 -4.66
N SER A 16 -14.94 -10.10 -5.44
CA SER A 16 -16.16 -10.82 -5.84
C SER A 16 -16.69 -11.73 -4.73
N SER A 17 -15.89 -11.99 -3.69
CA SER A 17 -16.30 -12.73 -2.50
C SER A 17 -17.55 -12.10 -1.87
N PRO A 18 -18.59 -12.88 -1.51
CA PRO A 18 -19.83 -12.34 -0.96
C PRO A 18 -19.62 -11.41 0.24
N ILE A 19 -18.75 -11.77 1.18
CA ILE A 19 -18.47 -10.96 2.37
C ILE A 19 -17.84 -9.60 2.02
N VAL A 20 -16.98 -9.54 0.99
CA VAL A 20 -16.36 -8.29 0.54
C VAL A 20 -17.39 -7.43 -0.18
N ARG A 21 -18.22 -8.02 -1.05
CA ARG A 21 -19.30 -7.29 -1.75
C ARG A 21 -20.31 -6.71 -0.77
N ASP A 22 -20.70 -7.47 0.24
CA ASP A 22 -21.69 -7.03 1.23
C ASP A 22 -21.12 -5.93 2.12
N GLN A 23 -19.85 -6.05 2.54
CA GLN A 23 -19.15 -4.98 3.24
C GLN A 23 -19.02 -3.72 2.38
N SER A 24 -18.66 -3.85 1.11
CA SER A 24 -18.55 -2.73 0.15
C SER A 24 -19.89 -2.01 -0.02
N LYS A 25 -20.98 -2.76 -0.24
CA LYS A 25 -22.34 -2.19 -0.30
C LYS A 25 -22.72 -1.46 0.98
N ALA A 26 -22.37 -2.00 2.14
CA ALA A 26 -22.67 -1.39 3.44
C ALA A 26 -21.89 -0.08 3.63
N LEU A 27 -20.59 -0.06 3.33
CA LEU A 27 -19.74 1.13 3.47
C LEU A 27 -20.12 2.26 2.52
N PHE A 28 -20.47 1.92 1.28
CA PHE A 28 -20.67 2.92 0.23
C PHE A 28 -22.15 3.20 -0.06
N LYS A 29 -23.04 2.78 0.85
CA LYS A 29 -24.48 3.07 0.74
C LYS A 29 -24.69 4.58 0.67
N SER A 30 -25.25 5.05 -0.44
CA SER A 30 -25.52 6.47 -0.71
C SER A 30 -24.26 7.37 -0.80
N VAL A 31 -23.08 6.79 -1.06
CA VAL A 31 -21.84 7.55 -1.29
C VAL A 31 -21.54 7.61 -2.78
N ASN A 32 -21.58 8.81 -3.36
CA ASN A 32 -21.35 9.01 -4.80
C ASN A 32 -19.93 9.48 -5.14
N SER A 33 -19.27 10.19 -4.22
CA SER A 33 -17.93 10.73 -4.46
C SER A 33 -16.87 9.62 -4.35
N GLU A 34 -16.02 9.48 -5.37
CA GLU A 34 -14.88 8.55 -5.33
C GLU A 34 -13.96 8.85 -4.15
N LEU A 35 -13.62 10.13 -3.95
CA LEU A 35 -12.78 10.56 -2.85
C LEU A 35 -13.36 10.16 -1.49
N GLU A 36 -14.67 10.33 -1.32
CA GLU A 36 -15.33 9.96 -0.07
C GLU A 36 -15.34 8.44 0.15
N LYS A 37 -15.53 7.65 -0.91
CA LYS A 37 -15.38 6.18 -0.84
C LYS A 37 -13.95 5.79 -0.44
N VAL A 38 -12.94 6.44 -1.01
CA VAL A 38 -11.53 6.18 -0.66
C VAL A 38 -11.29 6.45 0.82
N ARG A 39 -11.75 7.60 1.31
CA ARG A 39 -11.62 7.98 2.73
C ARG A 39 -12.32 6.98 3.66
N ILE A 40 -13.59 6.65 3.37
CA ILE A 40 -14.37 5.69 4.16
C ILE A 40 -13.71 4.31 4.18
N ALA A 41 -13.25 3.81 3.04
CA ALA A 41 -12.60 2.50 2.95
C ALA A 41 -11.29 2.48 3.75
N PHE A 42 -10.47 3.53 3.60
CA PHE A 42 -9.23 3.68 4.32
C PHE A 42 -9.46 3.72 5.84
N GLU A 43 -10.36 4.59 6.32
CA GLU A 43 -10.70 4.71 7.74
C GLU A 43 -11.27 3.40 8.29
N PHE A 44 -12.16 2.73 7.54
CA PHE A 44 -12.68 1.42 7.91
C PHE A 44 -11.57 0.37 8.08
N VAL A 45 -10.67 0.23 7.10
CA VAL A 45 -9.59 -0.76 7.20
C VAL A 45 -8.60 -0.37 8.30
N ARG A 46 -8.28 0.92 8.46
CA ARG A 46 -7.37 1.40 9.50
C ARG A 46 -7.93 1.13 10.90
N ASP A 47 -9.20 1.45 11.13
CA ASP A 47 -9.79 1.57 12.47
C ASP A 47 -10.62 0.36 12.89
N GLN A 48 -11.24 -0.36 11.94
CA GLN A 48 -12.16 -1.48 12.24
C GLN A 48 -11.55 -2.86 12.01
N ILE A 49 -10.30 -2.92 11.54
CA ILE A 49 -9.55 -4.16 11.34
C ILE A 49 -8.29 -4.08 12.21
N SER A 50 -8.16 -4.97 13.19
CA SER A 50 -7.02 -4.94 14.10
C SER A 50 -5.73 -5.37 13.40
N HIS A 51 -4.64 -4.66 13.64
CA HIS A 51 -3.33 -5.11 13.20
C HIS A 51 -2.93 -6.37 13.98
N SER A 52 -2.69 -7.49 13.29
CA SER A 52 -2.57 -8.81 13.94
C SER A 52 -1.43 -8.92 14.94
N ILE A 53 -0.33 -8.20 14.72
CA ILE A 53 0.81 -8.19 15.64
C ILE A 53 0.44 -7.47 16.95
N ASP A 54 -0.25 -6.33 16.85
CA ASP A 54 -0.55 -5.45 17.98
C ASP A 54 -1.51 -6.11 18.97
N VAL A 55 -2.46 -6.88 18.44
CA VAL A 55 -3.46 -7.59 19.25
C VAL A 55 -3.10 -9.06 19.49
N SER A 56 -1.90 -9.50 19.07
CA SER A 56 -1.47 -10.90 19.16
C SER A 56 -2.52 -11.88 18.61
N ALA A 57 -3.02 -11.62 17.41
CA ALA A 57 -4.13 -12.37 16.83
C ALA A 57 -3.78 -13.86 16.69
N PRO A 58 -4.73 -14.77 16.96
CA PRO A 58 -4.50 -16.22 16.90
C PRO A 58 -4.51 -16.78 15.47
N VAL A 59 -4.85 -15.96 14.47
CA VAL A 59 -5.02 -16.36 13.07
C VAL A 59 -4.15 -15.50 12.16
N VAL A 60 -3.66 -16.11 11.08
CA VAL A 60 -3.00 -15.41 9.97
C VAL A 60 -4.00 -15.28 8.83
N THR A 61 -4.17 -14.07 8.31
CA THR A 61 -5.05 -13.78 7.17
C THR A 61 -4.23 -13.31 5.97
N ALA A 62 -4.65 -13.69 4.77
CA ALA A 62 -4.02 -13.27 3.52
C ALA A 62 -5.02 -12.58 2.58
N ARG A 63 -6.15 -13.25 2.32
CA ARG A 63 -7.19 -12.78 1.41
C ARG A 63 -8.02 -11.67 2.05
N ALA A 64 -8.50 -10.73 1.25
CA ALA A 64 -9.37 -9.66 1.72
C ALA A 64 -10.62 -10.19 2.45
N SER A 65 -11.22 -11.26 1.94
CA SER A 65 -12.35 -11.92 2.60
C SER A 65 -12.02 -12.51 3.97
N ASP A 66 -10.85 -13.13 4.13
CA ASP A 66 -10.39 -13.65 5.44
C ASP A 66 -10.13 -12.52 6.43
N VAL A 67 -9.54 -11.41 5.98
CA VAL A 67 -9.34 -10.21 6.80
C VAL A 67 -10.67 -9.66 7.31
N LEU A 68 -11.71 -9.61 6.46
CA LEU A 68 -13.04 -9.18 6.90
C LEU A 68 -13.70 -10.16 7.87
N LYS A 69 -13.58 -11.46 7.60
CA LYS A 69 -14.17 -12.52 8.43
C LYS A 69 -13.56 -12.52 9.83
N HIS A 70 -12.25 -12.39 9.93
CA HIS A 70 -11.51 -12.47 11.19
C HIS A 70 -11.24 -11.10 11.83
N LYS A 71 -11.57 -10.00 11.13
CA LYS A 71 -11.36 -8.61 11.58
C LYS A 71 -9.92 -8.32 11.99
N THR A 72 -8.97 -8.98 11.35
CA THR A 72 -7.55 -8.78 11.61
C THR A 72 -6.68 -9.09 10.38
N GLY A 73 -5.55 -8.41 10.28
CA GLY A 73 -4.49 -8.69 9.31
C GLY A 73 -3.24 -7.87 9.61
N ILE A 74 -2.10 -8.31 9.08
CA ILE A 74 -0.89 -7.46 9.01
C ILE A 74 -0.99 -6.47 7.83
N SER A 75 -0.03 -5.56 7.69
CA SER A 75 -0.03 -4.53 6.63
C SER A 75 -0.34 -5.07 5.22
N HIS A 76 0.29 -6.18 4.81
CA HIS A 76 0.00 -6.88 3.55
C HIS A 76 -1.48 -7.28 3.37
N ALA A 77 -2.03 -7.98 4.36
CA ALA A 77 -3.41 -8.46 4.30
C ALA A 77 -4.42 -7.31 4.37
N LYS A 78 -4.13 -6.28 5.18
CA LYS A 78 -4.94 -5.07 5.26
C LYS A 78 -4.90 -4.28 3.95
N ALA A 79 -3.75 -4.19 3.29
CA ALA A 79 -3.63 -3.57 1.97
C ALA A 79 -4.42 -4.34 0.90
N ASN A 80 -4.45 -5.68 0.97
CA ASN A 80 -5.32 -6.50 0.11
C ASN A 80 -6.80 -6.16 0.32
N LEU A 81 -7.23 -6.00 1.57
CA LEU A 81 -8.61 -5.61 1.88
C LEU A 81 -8.96 -4.20 1.37
N LEU A 82 -8.09 -3.21 1.59
CA LEU A 82 -8.33 -1.85 1.08
C LEU A 82 -8.45 -1.87 -0.45
N ALA A 83 -7.54 -2.57 -1.13
CA ALA A 83 -7.61 -2.74 -2.58
C ALA A 83 -8.91 -3.44 -3.00
N ALA A 84 -9.36 -4.49 -2.31
CA ALA A 84 -10.57 -5.21 -2.68
C ALA A 84 -11.82 -4.33 -2.54
N LEU A 85 -11.93 -3.57 -1.45
CA LEU A 85 -13.04 -2.63 -1.24
C LEU A 85 -13.08 -1.55 -2.33
N LEU A 86 -11.94 -0.97 -2.71
CA LEU A 86 -11.88 0.10 -3.69
C LEU A 86 -12.02 -0.39 -5.14
N ARG A 87 -11.38 -1.49 -5.51
CA ARG A 87 -11.51 -2.10 -6.85
C ARG A 87 -12.95 -2.55 -7.12
N SER A 88 -13.69 -2.98 -6.09
CA SER A 88 -15.13 -3.28 -6.21
C SER A 88 -15.97 -2.06 -6.64
N GLN A 89 -15.49 -0.86 -6.34
CA GLN A 89 -16.11 0.42 -6.70
C GLN A 89 -15.53 1.05 -7.97
N LYS A 90 -14.72 0.28 -8.73
CA LYS A 90 -14.02 0.74 -9.93
C LYS A 90 -13.00 1.85 -9.68
N ILE A 91 -12.46 1.92 -8.46
CA ILE A 91 -11.39 2.85 -8.09
C ILE A 91 -10.05 2.12 -8.22
N PRO A 92 -9.16 2.49 -9.17
CA PRO A 92 -7.89 1.82 -9.35
C PRO A 92 -7.04 1.92 -8.09
N THR A 93 -6.57 0.78 -7.59
CA THR A 93 -5.81 0.70 -6.34
C THR A 93 -4.67 -0.29 -6.52
N GLY A 94 -3.44 0.13 -6.31
CA GLY A 94 -2.25 -0.70 -6.33
C GLY A 94 -1.63 -0.90 -4.95
N MET A 95 -0.54 -1.66 -4.93
CA MET A 95 0.29 -1.96 -3.78
C MET A 95 1.59 -1.18 -3.91
N CYS A 96 2.12 -0.72 -2.79
CA CYS A 96 3.43 -0.10 -2.67
C CYS A 96 4.17 -0.72 -1.48
N TYR A 97 5.49 -0.67 -1.51
CA TYR A 97 6.32 -1.39 -0.55
C TYR A 97 7.45 -0.53 0.02
N GLN A 98 7.81 -0.80 1.27
CA GLN A 98 8.97 -0.24 1.93
C GLN A 98 9.84 -1.35 2.53
N HIS A 99 11.15 -1.18 2.43
CA HIS A 99 12.13 -1.92 3.20
C HIS A 99 12.27 -1.23 4.56
N VAL A 100 11.89 -1.91 5.64
CA VAL A 100 11.93 -1.36 7.01
C VAL A 100 12.53 -2.35 7.98
N THR A 101 13.16 -1.87 9.05
CA THR A 101 13.65 -2.76 10.11
C THR A 101 12.48 -3.38 10.88
N LYS A 102 12.69 -4.57 11.45
CA LYS A 102 11.68 -5.24 12.29
C LYS A 102 11.48 -4.57 13.65
N LYS A 103 12.48 -3.82 14.10
CA LYS A 103 12.54 -3.13 15.40
C LYS A 103 12.92 -1.66 15.22
N ASP A 104 13.09 -0.95 16.32
CA ASP A 104 13.57 0.44 16.30
C ASP A 104 15.03 0.58 15.82
N ASP A 105 15.74 -0.53 15.64
CA ASP A 105 17.08 -0.64 15.06
C ASP A 105 17.16 -1.81 14.05
N ASP A 106 18.34 -2.00 13.44
CA ASP A 106 18.61 -3.05 12.45
C ASP A 106 19.04 -4.40 13.04
N SER A 107 18.94 -4.57 14.37
CA SER A 107 19.47 -5.75 15.08
C SER A 107 18.74 -7.06 14.77
N ASP A 108 17.49 -6.99 14.31
CA ASP A 108 16.63 -8.14 14.00
C ASP A 108 16.35 -8.28 12.49
N GLY A 109 17.11 -7.53 11.68
CA GLY A 109 16.96 -7.46 10.24
C GLY A 109 15.71 -6.71 9.79
N TYR A 110 15.22 -7.07 8.61
CA TYR A 110 14.28 -6.25 7.85
C TYR A 110 13.04 -7.04 7.43
N ILE A 111 12.01 -6.31 7.02
CA ILE A 111 10.80 -6.82 6.40
C ILE A 111 10.36 -5.91 5.27
N VAL A 112 9.62 -6.48 4.33
CA VAL A 112 8.80 -5.73 3.39
C VAL A 112 7.52 -5.27 4.11
N HIS A 113 7.35 -3.95 4.30
CA HIS A 113 6.07 -3.35 4.66
C HIS A 113 5.25 -3.04 3.40
N CYS A 114 3.93 -3.10 3.50
CA CYS A 114 3.02 -2.92 2.38
C CYS A 114 1.94 -1.89 2.71
N PHE A 115 1.66 -1.02 1.74
CA PHE A 115 0.58 -0.04 1.77
C PHE A 115 0.00 0.11 0.35
N ASN A 116 -0.92 1.04 0.13
CA ASN A 116 -1.59 1.19 -1.16
C ASN A 116 -1.26 2.52 -1.85
N ALA A 117 -1.30 2.50 -3.18
CA ALA A 117 -1.53 3.69 -3.98
C ALA A 117 -2.96 3.65 -4.54
N VAL A 118 -3.71 4.74 -4.45
CA VAL A 118 -5.09 4.84 -4.94
C VAL A 118 -5.19 5.96 -5.97
N HIS A 119 -5.78 5.67 -7.12
CA HIS A 119 -5.96 6.65 -8.19
C HIS A 119 -7.29 7.37 -8.03
N VAL A 120 -7.26 8.63 -7.62
CA VAL A 120 -8.43 9.49 -7.40
C VAL A 120 -8.17 10.89 -7.93
N GLY A 121 -9.12 11.47 -8.66
CA GLY A 121 -8.97 12.83 -9.21
C GLY A 121 -7.74 12.98 -10.11
N HIS A 122 -7.46 11.99 -10.96
CA HIS A 122 -6.33 11.95 -11.91
C HIS A 122 -4.93 11.89 -11.29
N ARG A 123 -4.82 11.50 -10.02
CA ARG A 123 -3.54 11.33 -9.33
C ARG A 123 -3.52 10.08 -8.49
N TRP A 124 -2.33 9.52 -8.30
CA TRP A 124 -2.07 8.50 -7.29
C TRP A 124 -1.82 9.16 -5.94
N ILE A 125 -2.50 8.69 -4.90
CA ILE A 125 -2.22 9.06 -3.51
C ILE A 125 -1.79 7.80 -2.74
N LYS A 126 -0.84 7.95 -1.81
CA LYS A 126 -0.33 6.84 -0.99
C LYS A 126 -1.13 6.78 0.32
N LEU A 127 -1.67 5.60 0.64
CA LEU A 127 -2.51 5.35 1.81
C LEU A 127 -2.00 4.11 2.55
N ASP A 128 -1.66 4.27 3.83
CA ASP A 128 -1.21 3.18 4.69
C ASP A 128 -2.28 2.84 5.74
N ALA A 129 -3.13 1.84 5.42
CA ALA A 129 -4.22 1.41 6.29
C ALA A 129 -3.78 0.41 7.38
N ARG A 130 -2.48 0.30 7.68
CA ARG A 130 -1.95 -0.63 8.69
C ARG A 130 -2.68 -0.53 10.04
N GLY A 131 -3.04 0.67 10.47
CA GLY A 131 -3.76 0.92 11.73
C GLY A 131 -2.89 1.60 12.79
N ASN A 132 -3.53 2.36 13.66
CA ASN A 132 -2.85 3.18 14.67
C ASN A 132 -2.58 2.39 15.97
N ASN A 133 -1.53 2.80 16.68
CA ASN A 133 -1.21 2.38 18.05
C ASN A 133 -0.45 3.52 18.76
N ASP A 134 0.08 3.27 19.95
CA ASP A 134 0.77 4.29 20.76
C ASP A 134 1.98 4.93 20.06
N HIS A 135 2.55 4.26 19.06
CA HIS A 135 3.73 4.71 18.32
C HIS A 135 3.43 5.05 16.84
N ILE A 136 2.29 4.60 16.31
CA ILE A 136 1.90 4.74 14.91
C ILE A 136 0.61 5.55 14.82
N ASN A 137 0.66 6.68 14.13
CA ASN A 137 -0.51 7.51 13.86
C ASN A 137 -0.59 7.89 12.38
N VAL A 138 -1.38 7.13 11.63
CA VAL A 138 -1.61 7.32 10.20
C VAL A 138 -2.96 7.99 9.96
N ARG A 139 -2.95 9.14 9.29
CA ARG A 139 -4.15 9.90 8.92
C ARG A 139 -4.47 9.76 7.44
N PHE A 140 -5.73 9.95 7.07
CA PHE A 140 -6.08 10.13 5.67
C PHE A 140 -5.46 11.44 5.16
N SER A 141 -4.81 11.41 4.00
CA SER A 141 -4.18 12.59 3.41
C SER A 141 -4.14 12.49 1.89
N MET A 142 -4.48 13.59 1.22
CA MET A 142 -4.52 13.71 -0.24
C MET A 142 -3.19 14.22 -0.84
N HIS A 143 -2.36 14.86 -0.02
CA HIS A 143 -1.20 15.61 -0.50
C HIS A 143 0.10 14.98 -0.02
N GLU A 144 0.23 14.84 1.29
CA GLU A 144 1.42 14.27 1.92
C GLU A 144 1.10 12.88 2.46
N PRO A 145 1.78 11.82 1.99
CA PRO A 145 1.59 10.48 2.52
C PRO A 145 1.83 10.44 4.04
N ALA A 146 0.82 10.06 4.81
CA ALA A 146 1.00 9.68 6.20
C ALA A 146 1.20 8.17 6.24
N LEU A 147 2.43 7.72 6.45
CA LEU A 147 2.80 6.31 6.46
C LEU A 147 3.13 5.86 7.88
N ALA A 148 2.98 4.57 8.16
CA ALA A 148 3.27 4.01 9.48
C ALA A 148 4.76 4.13 9.84
N PHE A 149 5.63 4.08 8.82
CA PHE A 149 7.08 4.11 8.99
C PHE A 149 7.69 5.17 8.08
N ALA A 150 8.35 6.15 8.70
CA ALA A 150 9.28 7.03 8.00
C ALA A 150 10.58 6.26 7.78
N ASN A 151 11.07 6.22 6.54
CA ASN A 151 12.34 5.55 6.26
C ASN A 151 13.50 6.32 6.89
N ARG A 152 14.33 5.59 7.64
CA ARG A 152 15.51 6.08 8.35
C ARG A 152 16.77 5.73 7.54
N PRO A 153 17.45 6.71 6.92
CA PRO A 153 18.61 6.45 6.07
C PRO A 153 19.74 5.69 6.78
N GLN A 154 19.93 5.93 8.09
CA GLN A 154 20.94 5.25 8.89
C GLN A 154 20.74 3.73 8.98
N TYR A 155 19.51 3.24 8.77
CA TYR A 155 19.18 1.82 8.76
C TYR A 155 18.93 1.28 7.35
N LYS A 156 19.29 2.02 6.29
CA LYS A 156 19.07 1.57 4.89
C LYS A 156 17.61 1.19 4.61
N GLU A 157 16.68 1.94 5.21
CA GLU A 157 15.26 1.82 4.91
C GLU A 157 14.94 2.65 3.67
N PHE A 158 14.10 2.13 2.78
CA PHE A 158 13.77 2.79 1.51
C PHE A 158 12.40 2.37 0.99
N PHE A 159 11.90 3.11 0.00
CA PHE A 159 10.75 2.73 -0.80
C PHE A 159 11.18 1.93 -2.02
N TRP A 160 10.46 0.87 -2.37
CA TRP A 160 10.53 0.36 -3.73
C TRP A 160 9.79 1.34 -4.65
N PRO A 161 10.45 1.91 -5.68
CA PRO A 161 9.80 2.87 -6.56
C PRO A 161 8.70 2.17 -7.37
N GLY A 162 7.54 2.81 -7.46
CA GLY A 162 6.46 2.36 -8.31
C GLY A 162 5.25 1.75 -7.60
N ILE A 163 4.31 1.28 -8.43
CA ILE A 163 3.01 0.77 -8.03
C ILE A 163 2.80 -0.61 -8.66
N PHE A 164 2.44 -1.57 -7.83
CA PHE A 164 2.24 -2.97 -8.21
C PHE A 164 0.73 -3.29 -8.23
N ALA A 165 0.25 -3.88 -9.31
CA ALA A 165 -1.14 -4.28 -9.44
C ALA A 165 -1.46 -5.55 -8.65
N CYS A 166 -0.44 -6.38 -8.40
CA CYS A 166 -0.56 -7.63 -7.65
C CYS A 166 0.15 -7.54 -6.28
N PRO A 167 -0.37 -8.22 -5.25
CA PRO A 167 0.34 -8.39 -3.98
C PRO A 167 1.66 -9.14 -4.15
N HIS A 168 2.66 -8.80 -3.33
CA HIS A 168 3.98 -9.40 -3.35
C HIS A 168 3.90 -10.92 -3.13
N ARG A 169 4.35 -11.70 -4.12
CA ARG A 169 4.14 -13.15 -4.13
C ARG A 169 4.80 -13.85 -2.95
N ALA A 170 6.04 -13.48 -2.59
CA ALA A 170 6.73 -14.10 -1.46
C ALA A 170 6.05 -13.79 -0.12
N SER A 171 5.54 -12.56 0.07
CA SER A 171 4.75 -12.21 1.26
C SER A 171 3.45 -13.00 1.34
N MET A 172 2.76 -13.18 0.21
CA MET A 172 1.52 -13.98 0.18
C MET A 172 1.77 -15.45 0.49
N ASN A 173 2.84 -16.04 -0.06
CA ASN A 173 3.24 -17.41 0.27
C ASN A 173 3.56 -17.57 1.76
N ALA A 174 4.24 -16.58 2.37
CA ALA A 174 4.52 -16.58 3.80
C ALA A 174 3.24 -16.52 4.64
N LEU A 175 2.27 -15.70 4.24
CA LEU A 175 0.96 -15.60 4.90
C LEU A 175 0.17 -16.90 4.82
N GLU A 176 0.09 -17.54 3.66
CA GLU A 176 -0.65 -18.80 3.49
C GLU A 176 0.03 -19.98 4.20
N ALA A 177 1.36 -19.97 4.34
CA ALA A 177 2.11 -21.06 4.95
C ALA A 177 2.30 -20.92 6.48
N ALA A 178 1.96 -19.78 7.07
CA ALA A 178 2.16 -19.55 8.50
C ALA A 178 0.92 -19.95 9.31
N ARG A 179 1.14 -20.68 10.41
CA ARG A 179 0.04 -21.11 11.31
C ARG A 179 -0.32 -20.08 12.37
N ASN A 180 0.63 -19.19 12.68
CA ASN A 180 0.50 -18.13 13.68
C ASN A 180 1.44 -16.97 13.33
N ILE A 181 1.26 -15.85 14.04
CA ILE A 181 2.02 -14.61 13.80
C ILE A 181 3.51 -14.79 14.07
N GLN A 182 3.91 -15.58 15.07
CA GLN A 182 5.33 -15.81 15.37
C GLN A 182 6.04 -16.55 14.23
N GLU A 183 5.37 -17.54 13.62
CA GLU A 183 5.88 -18.25 12.45
C GLU A 183 5.94 -17.34 11.22
N LEU A 184 4.91 -16.50 11.03
CA LEU A 184 4.85 -15.53 9.94
C LEU A 184 6.03 -14.55 10.00
N LEU A 185 6.32 -13.95 11.16
CA LEU A 185 7.40 -12.97 11.32
C LEU A 185 8.79 -13.51 10.96
N LYS A 186 8.99 -14.83 11.08
CA LYS A 186 10.24 -15.50 10.67
C LYS A 186 10.31 -15.77 9.17
N LYS A 187 9.16 -15.84 8.50
CA LYS A 187 9.04 -16.20 7.08
C LYS A 187 8.83 -14.99 6.17
N LEU A 188 8.45 -13.83 6.70
CA LEU A 188 8.24 -12.64 5.90
C LEU A 188 9.55 -12.27 5.16
N PRO A 189 9.46 -11.99 3.84
CA PRO A 189 10.62 -11.58 3.07
C PRO A 189 11.06 -10.17 3.47
N ASP A 190 12.34 -9.89 3.21
CA ASP A 190 12.97 -8.58 3.36
C ASP A 190 13.26 -7.91 2.01
N HIS A 191 12.97 -8.56 0.87
CA HIS A 191 13.22 -8.02 -0.45
C HIS A 191 12.07 -8.31 -1.41
N MET A 192 11.99 -7.48 -2.46
CA MET A 192 11.11 -7.65 -3.61
C MET A 192 11.94 -8.15 -4.81
N LEU A 193 11.35 -9.01 -5.64
CA LEU A 193 11.97 -9.47 -6.89
C LEU A 193 11.17 -9.06 -8.13
N GLU A 194 9.94 -8.60 -7.94
CA GLU A 194 9.04 -8.18 -9.00
C GLU A 194 9.32 -6.73 -9.43
N ASP A 195 9.14 -6.46 -10.72
CA ASP A 195 9.10 -5.11 -11.26
C ASP A 195 7.70 -4.48 -11.05
N PRO A 196 7.61 -3.16 -10.86
CA PRO A 196 6.33 -2.48 -10.73
C PRO A 196 5.62 -2.33 -12.07
N ASP A 197 4.28 -2.34 -12.05
CA ASP A 197 3.46 -2.11 -13.24
C ASP A 197 3.44 -0.62 -13.67
N ILE A 198 3.68 0.29 -12.71
CA ILE A 198 3.97 1.70 -12.96
C ILE A 198 5.27 2.05 -12.23
N LEU A 199 6.29 2.48 -12.97
CA LEU A 199 7.49 3.06 -12.39
C LEU A 199 7.20 4.48 -11.90
N GLU A 200 7.45 4.73 -10.62
CA GLU A 200 7.46 6.08 -10.07
C GLU A 200 8.82 6.69 -10.40
N ILE A 201 8.86 7.52 -11.45
CA ILE A 201 10.07 8.27 -11.81
C ILE A 201 10.15 9.42 -10.80
N GLU A 202 11.24 9.48 -10.03
CA GLU A 202 11.50 10.64 -9.18
C GLU A 202 11.58 11.89 -10.08
N ALA A 203 10.99 13.01 -9.65
CA ALA A 203 10.93 14.25 -10.44
C ALA A 203 12.31 14.83 -10.82
N GLU A 204 13.40 14.22 -10.36
CA GLU A 204 14.78 14.63 -10.58
C GLU A 204 15.34 14.13 -11.94
N ASP A 205 14.77 13.09 -12.55
CA ASP A 205 15.28 12.51 -13.80
C ASP A 205 14.98 13.33 -15.07
N PHE A 206 14.27 14.46 -14.96
CA PHE A 206 14.08 15.43 -16.05
C PHE A 206 15.02 16.66 -15.98
N ARG A 207 15.98 16.69 -15.04
CA ARG A 207 17.01 17.74 -14.97
C ARG A 207 18.40 17.22 -15.32
N ALA A 208 18.57 16.68 -16.52
CA ALA A 208 19.89 16.61 -17.16
C ALA A 208 19.78 16.45 -18.68
N ASP A 209 19.61 17.55 -19.42
CA ASP A 209 20.33 17.69 -20.69
C ASP A 209 21.25 18.92 -20.61
N PRO A 210 22.57 18.74 -20.46
CA PRO A 210 23.54 19.84 -20.51
C PRO A 210 23.79 20.38 -21.94
N ARG A 211 23.09 19.89 -22.99
CA ARG A 211 23.42 20.20 -24.39
C ARG A 211 22.53 21.21 -25.10
N SER A 212 21.91 22.15 -24.38
CA SER A 212 21.19 23.27 -25.02
C SER A 212 21.75 24.67 -24.73
N ASN A 213 22.90 24.80 -24.05
CA ASN A 213 23.57 26.09 -23.86
C ASN A 213 24.94 26.12 -24.54
N ALA A 214 24.95 26.32 -25.86
CA ALA A 214 26.01 27.04 -26.55
C ALA A 214 25.48 27.55 -27.90
N GLU A 215 25.94 28.74 -28.29
CA GLU A 215 25.52 29.56 -29.45
C GLU A 215 24.23 30.33 -29.18
N GLY A 216 24.23 31.63 -28.84
CA GLY A 216 25.12 32.69 -29.30
C GLY A 216 24.22 33.76 -29.92
N GLY A 217 24.01 34.89 -29.24
CA GLY A 217 23.11 35.92 -29.75
C GLY A 217 22.90 37.08 -28.79
N SER A 218 23.89 37.97 -28.74
CA SER A 218 23.79 39.33 -28.20
C SER A 218 22.59 40.08 -28.79
N TRP A 219 21.70 40.61 -27.94
CA TRP A 219 20.94 41.83 -28.22
C TRP A 219 20.76 42.66 -26.94
N PHE A 220 21.30 43.88 -26.99
CA PHE A 220 21.09 44.98 -26.04
C PHE A 220 19.61 45.35 -25.90
N TRP A 221 19.21 45.86 -24.72
CA TRP A 221 18.49 47.15 -24.57
C TRP A 221 18.70 47.71 -23.15
N PHE A 222 19.25 48.94 -23.10
CA PHE A 222 19.47 49.91 -22.01
C PHE A 222 20.30 49.52 -20.78
#